data_AF-A0A376TMN8-F1
#
_entry.id   AF-A0A376TMN8-F1
#
_cell.length_a   1.000
_cell.length_b   1.000
_cell.length_c   1.000
_cell.angle_alpha   90.00
_cell.angle_beta   90.00
_cell.angle_gamma   90.00
#
_symmetry.space_group_name_H-M   'P 1'
#
loop_
_entity.id
_entity.type
_entity.pdbx_description
1 polymer ?
#
loop_
_entity_poly.entity_id
_entity_poly.type
_entity_poly.pdbx_seq_one_letter_code
_entity_poly.pdbx_strand_id
1 'polypeptide(L)'
;MEKYLSNKGLMPLLWRFFPGHPNLLASWFEGEKSQIAAGESYVRKPIYSREGGNVTIFDGQNNVVDHADGDYADEPMIYQAFQPLPRFGDSYTLIGSWIVDDEAVRNGDP
;
A
#
# COMPACT_ATOMS: atom_id res chain seq x y z
N MET A 1 -7.69 -18.80 -12.02
CA MET A 1 -6.48 -18.14 -12.56
C MET A 1 -6.86 -16.69 -12.74
N GLU A 2 -6.55 -15.79 -11.80
CA GLU A 2 -6.67 -14.32 -11.91
C GLU A 2 -6.37 -13.69 -10.53
N LYS A 3 -5.08 -13.55 -10.17
CA LYS A 3 -4.62 -12.84 -8.95
C LYS A 3 -3.84 -11.55 -9.32
N TYR A 4 -4.10 -10.95 -10.50
CA TYR A 4 -3.15 -10.01 -11.10
C TYR A 4 -3.44 -8.51 -10.93
N LEU A 5 -4.62 -8.07 -10.47
CA LEU A 5 -4.98 -6.65 -10.56
C LEU A 5 -4.59 -5.74 -9.37
N SER A 6 -3.97 -6.25 -8.29
CA SER A 6 -3.54 -5.40 -7.17
C SER A 6 -2.31 -5.98 -6.44
N ASN A 7 -1.17 -6.03 -7.13
CA ASN A 7 0.09 -6.48 -6.54
C ASN A 7 0.76 -5.34 -5.75
N LYS A 8 0.67 -5.37 -4.42
CA LYS A 8 1.30 -4.35 -3.56
C LYS A 8 2.84 -4.41 -3.56
N GLY A 9 3.43 -5.49 -4.10
CA GLY A 9 4.87 -5.62 -4.31
C GLY A 9 5.45 -4.57 -5.27
N LEU A 10 4.60 -3.90 -6.06
CA LEU A 10 5.05 -2.76 -6.86
C LEU A 10 5.46 -1.57 -5.99
N MET A 11 4.93 -1.42 -4.78
CA MET A 11 5.16 -0.23 -3.95
C MET A 11 6.61 -0.14 -3.44
N PRO A 12 7.20 -1.20 -2.84
CA PRO A 12 8.63 -1.17 -2.52
C PRO A 12 9.52 -1.02 -3.75
N LEU A 13 9.13 -1.58 -4.90
CA LEU A 13 9.88 -1.41 -6.15
C LEU A 13 9.87 0.05 -6.63
N LEU A 14 8.70 0.69 -6.68
CA LEU A 14 8.57 2.11 -7.05
C LEU A 14 9.39 2.99 -6.10
N TRP A 15 9.36 2.70 -4.79
CA TRP A 15 10.16 3.44 -3.82
C TRP A 15 11.67 3.28 -4.05
N ARG A 16 12.14 2.06 -4.36
CA ARG A 16 13.55 1.80 -4.69
C ARG A 16 14.02 2.57 -5.95
N PHE A 17 13.16 2.67 -6.97
CA PHE A 17 13.51 3.37 -8.21
C PHE A 17 13.35 4.90 -8.12
N PHE A 18 12.43 5.38 -7.28
CA PHE A 18 12.11 6.81 -7.14
C PHE A 18 12.06 7.24 -5.67
N PRO A 19 13.17 7.11 -4.92
CA PRO A 19 13.20 7.47 -3.51
C PRO A 19 12.95 8.97 -3.32
N GLY A 20 12.09 9.33 -2.37
CA GLY A 20 11.76 10.73 -2.07
C GLY A 20 10.77 11.38 -3.04
N HIS A 21 10.17 10.63 -3.96
CA HIS A 21 9.13 11.17 -4.84
C HIS A 21 7.92 11.66 -4.01
N PRO A 22 7.40 12.89 -4.26
CA PRO A 22 6.39 13.51 -3.38
C PRO A 22 5.07 12.75 -3.29
N ASN A 23 4.76 11.90 -4.28
CA ASN A 23 3.55 11.08 -4.30
C ASN A 23 3.77 9.61 -3.88
N LEU A 24 4.99 9.23 -3.48
CA LEU A 24 5.29 7.88 -3.02
C LEU A 24 5.55 7.88 -1.52
N LEU A 25 4.95 6.92 -0.83
CA LEU A 25 5.29 6.61 0.55
C LEU A 25 6.39 5.57 0.59
N ALA A 26 7.33 5.74 1.52
CA ALA A 26 8.39 4.77 1.75
C ALA A 26 7.80 3.38 1.98
N SER A 27 8.33 2.40 1.26
CA SER A 27 7.80 1.04 1.24
C SER A 27 8.94 0.04 1.12
N TRP A 28 8.79 -1.11 1.78
CA TRP A 28 9.85 -2.11 1.96
C TRP A 28 9.26 -3.53 1.89
N PHE A 29 10.05 -4.49 1.41
CA PHE A 29 9.72 -5.91 1.59
C PHE A 29 10.04 -6.38 3.02
N GLU A 30 9.54 -7.56 3.40
CA GLU A 30 9.80 -8.18 4.72
C GLU A 30 11.29 -8.20 5.10
N GLY A 31 12.17 -8.58 4.16
CA GLY A 31 13.62 -8.60 4.39
C GLY A 31 14.28 -7.22 4.58
N GLU A 32 13.54 -6.14 4.37
CA GLU A 32 14.02 -4.75 4.44
C GLU A 32 13.40 -3.97 5.60
N LYS A 33 12.59 -4.62 6.45
CA LYS A 33 11.93 -3.99 7.60
C LYS A 33 12.90 -3.21 8.50
N SER A 34 14.16 -3.63 8.60
CA SER A 34 15.21 -2.95 9.37
C SER A 34 15.54 -1.54 8.86
N GLN A 35 15.09 -1.16 7.66
CA GLN A 35 15.28 0.19 7.11
C GLN A 35 14.26 1.21 7.64
N ILE A 36 13.19 0.76 8.30
CA ILE A 36 12.20 1.64 8.93
C ILE A 36 12.88 2.34 10.10
N ALA A 37 12.82 3.67 10.16
CA ALA A 37 13.48 4.43 11.20
C ALA A 37 12.85 4.16 12.57
N ALA A 38 13.67 4.13 13.62
CA ALA A 38 13.15 4.03 14.98
C ALA A 38 12.23 5.22 15.30
N GLY A 39 11.04 4.96 15.84
CA GLY A 39 10.03 5.99 16.08
C GLY A 39 9.08 6.24 14.90
N GLU A 40 9.30 5.61 13.74
CA GLU A 40 8.42 5.76 12.58
C GLU A 40 7.27 4.74 12.63
N SER A 41 6.04 5.23 12.44
CA SER A 41 4.85 4.38 12.33
C SER A 41 4.74 3.79 10.93
N TYR A 42 4.26 2.56 10.82
CA TYR A 42 4.18 1.86 9.53
C TYR A 42 2.99 0.91 9.48
N VAL A 43 2.67 0.46 8.27
CA VAL A 43 1.59 -0.48 7.99
C VAL A 43 2.15 -1.74 7.35
N ARG A 44 1.80 -2.91 7.89
CA ARG A 44 2.06 -4.21 7.27
C ARG A 44 0.85 -4.63 6.45
N LYS A 45 1.07 -5.04 5.19
CA LYS A 45 0.00 -5.44 4.27
C LYS A 45 0.43 -6.68 3.48
N PRO A 46 -0.44 -7.70 3.29
CA PRO A 46 -0.13 -8.82 2.42
C PRO A 46 -0.11 -8.38 0.95
N ILE A 47 0.86 -8.87 0.17
CA ILE A 47 1.05 -8.50 -1.24
C ILE A 47 -0.20 -8.76 -2.07
N TYR A 48 -0.85 -9.90 -1.85
CA TYR A 48 -1.99 -10.38 -2.63
C TYR A 48 -3.36 -10.15 -1.96
N SER A 49 -3.40 -9.37 -0.88
CA SER A 49 -4.64 -9.03 -0.17
C SER A 49 -5.61 -8.22 -1.04
N ARG A 50 -6.90 -8.55 -0.99
CA ARG A 50 -7.99 -7.71 -1.49
C ARG A 50 -8.65 -6.96 -0.33
N GLU A 51 -9.27 -5.81 -0.62
CA GLU A 51 -10.16 -5.07 0.29
C GLU A 51 -9.54 -4.60 1.63
N GLY A 52 -8.21 -4.66 1.78
CA GLY A 52 -7.55 -4.28 3.04
C GLY A 52 -7.56 -5.37 4.12
N GLY A 53 -7.85 -6.62 3.77
CA GLY A 53 -7.72 -7.75 4.70
C GLY A 53 -6.29 -7.93 5.22
N ASN A 54 -6.16 -8.28 6.51
CA ASN A 54 -4.88 -8.49 7.23
C ASN A 54 -3.94 -7.28 7.27
N VAL A 55 -4.47 -6.06 7.09
CA VAL A 55 -3.70 -4.84 7.31
C VAL A 55 -3.47 -4.65 8.81
N THR A 56 -2.22 -4.41 9.20
CA THR A 56 -1.86 -4.14 10.60
C THR A 56 -1.11 -2.82 10.69
N ILE A 57 -1.54 -1.91 11.56
CA ILE A 57 -0.89 -0.61 11.79
C ILE A 57 -0.03 -0.73 13.04
N PHE A 58 1.23 -0.28 12.92
CA PHE A 58 2.20 -0.23 14.01
C PHE A 58 2.55 1.21 14.34
N ASP A 59 2.65 1.54 15.63
CA ASP A 59 3.20 2.82 16.09
C ASP A 59 4.73 2.85 15.98
N GLY A 60 5.33 3.99 16.30
CA GLY A 60 6.79 4.18 16.33
C GLY A 60 7.53 3.34 17.38
N GLN A 61 6.80 2.64 18.26
CA GLN A 61 7.32 1.74 19.28
C GLN A 61 7.11 0.25 18.91
N ASN A 62 6.63 -0.04 17.69
CA ASN A 62 6.25 -1.38 17.20
C ASN A 62 5.04 -2.02 17.90
N ASN A 63 4.22 -1.25 18.60
CA ASN A 63 2.95 -1.77 19.12
C ASN A 63 1.90 -1.79 18.01
N VAL A 64 1.01 -2.78 18.05
CA VAL A 64 -0.15 -2.83 17.14
C VAL A 64 -1.18 -1.80 17.60
N VAL A 65 -1.49 -0.85 16.72
CA VAL A 65 -2.51 0.19 16.95
C VAL A 65 -3.87 -0.25 16.41
N ASP A 66 -3.87 -0.95 15.28
CA ASP A 66 -5.08 -1.45 14.63
C ASP A 66 -4.77 -2.69 13.77
N HIS A 67 -5.76 -3.54 13.58
CA HIS A 67 -5.67 -4.75 12.77
C HIS A 67 -7.02 -5.08 12.14
N ALA A 68 -6.99 -5.33 10.83
CA ALA A 68 -8.12 -5.91 10.11
C ALA A 68 -7.91 -7.42 9.95
N ASP A 69 -8.95 -8.20 10.27
CA ASP A 69 -8.94 -9.64 10.05
C ASP A 69 -8.91 -10.01 8.55
N GLY A 70 -8.61 -11.28 8.27
CA GLY A 70 -8.67 -11.83 6.92
C GLY A 70 -7.87 -13.12 6.77
N ASP A 71 -7.97 -13.73 5.59
CA ASP A 71 -7.39 -15.05 5.28
C ASP A 71 -6.02 -14.96 4.57
N TYR A 72 -5.33 -13.82 4.65
CA TYR A 72 -4.06 -13.57 3.95
C TYR A 72 -2.84 -13.59 4.87
N ALA A 73 -2.95 -14.15 6.09
CA ALA A 73 -1.87 -14.14 7.07
C ALA A 73 -0.58 -14.84 6.59
N ASP A 74 -0.70 -15.86 5.73
CA ASP A 74 0.41 -16.64 5.21
C ASP A 74 1.01 -16.10 3.90
N GLU A 75 0.45 -15.02 3.35
CA GLU A 75 0.94 -14.43 2.11
C GLU A 75 2.18 -13.53 2.39
N PRO A 76 3.11 -13.38 1.43
CA PRO A 76 4.23 -12.46 1.58
C PRO A 76 3.76 -11.04 1.89
N MET A 77 4.47 -10.35 2.79
CA MET A 77 4.08 -9.05 3.31
C MET A 77 4.98 -7.93 2.77
N ILE A 78 4.41 -6.73 2.70
CA ILE A 78 5.15 -5.48 2.57
C ILE A 78 4.92 -4.60 3.80
N TYR A 79 5.84 -3.67 3.99
CA TYR A 79 5.79 -2.61 4.98
C TYR A 79 5.74 -1.27 4.24
N GLN A 80 4.93 -0.35 4.72
CA GLN A 80 4.82 0.99 4.16
C GLN A 80 4.76 2.01 5.28
N ALA A 81 5.46 3.14 5.16
CA ALA A 81 5.38 4.25 6.09
C ALA A 81 3.91 4.67 6.28
N PHE A 82 3.51 4.86 7.54
CA PHE A 82 2.14 5.26 7.86
C PHE A 82 1.99 6.75 7.62
N GLN A 83 1.01 7.10 6.78
CA GLN A 83 0.56 8.47 6.62
C GLN A 83 -0.90 8.54 7.04
N PRO A 84 -1.27 9.31 8.08
CA PRO A 84 -2.66 9.48 8.46
C PRO A 84 -3.45 10.08 7.30
N LEU A 85 -4.64 9.54 7.05
CA LEU A 85 -5.54 10.12 6.07
C LEU A 85 -5.96 11.53 6.55
N PRO A 86 -5.98 12.53 5.66
CA PRO A 86 -6.48 13.85 6.03
C PRO A 86 -7.93 13.70 6.51
N ARG A 87 -8.18 14.21 7.72
CA ARG A 87 -9.50 14.20 8.37
C ARG A 87 -10.27 15.44 7.94
N PHE A 88 -11.42 15.24 7.30
CA PHE A 88 -12.40 16.31 7.05
C PHE A 88 -13.66 15.99 7.88
N GLY A 89 -13.91 16.76 8.95
CA GLY A 89 -14.98 16.46 9.89
C GLY A 89 -14.74 15.13 10.62
N ASP A 90 -15.67 14.18 10.54
CA ASP A 90 -15.56 12.84 11.15
C ASP A 90 -15.19 11.73 10.15
N SER A 91 -14.85 12.08 8.90
CA SER A 91 -14.53 11.11 7.86
C SER A 91 -13.04 11.13 7.51
N TYR A 92 -12.47 9.94 7.34
CA TYR A 92 -11.15 9.76 6.74
C TYR A 92 -11.30 9.72 5.22
N THR A 93 -10.69 10.69 4.52
CA THR A 93 -10.81 10.76 3.06
C THR A 93 -9.67 9.98 2.40
N LEU A 94 -10.03 8.99 1.59
CA LEU A 94 -9.09 8.28 0.73
C LEU A 94 -9.29 8.76 -0.71
N ILE A 95 -8.25 9.35 -1.32
CA ILE A 95 -8.29 9.71 -2.74
C ILE A 95 -7.98 8.45 -3.53
N GLY A 96 -9.02 7.82 -4.08
CA GLY A 96 -8.87 6.75 -5.06
C GLY A 96 -8.70 7.34 -6.46
N SER A 97 -7.47 7.30 -6.99
CA SER A 97 -7.25 7.59 -8.42
C SER A 97 -7.43 6.31 -9.21
N TRP A 98 -8.43 6.28 -10.09
CA TRP A 98 -8.65 5.19 -11.03
C TRP A 98 -7.93 5.52 -12.34
N ILE A 99 -7.02 4.66 -12.78
CA ILE A 99 -6.44 4.72 -14.12
C ILE A 99 -7.23 3.71 -14.97
N VAL A 100 -7.84 4.18 -16.06
CA VAL A 100 -8.58 3.35 -17.02
C VAL A 100 -7.94 3.53 -18.38
N ASP A 101 -7.35 2.44 -18.89
CA ASP A 101 -6.88 2.19 -20.27
C ASP A 101 -5.82 3.15 -20.86
N ASP A 102 -4.71 2.59 -21.37
CA ASP A 102 -3.57 3.34 -21.96
C ASP A 102 -3.71 3.57 -23.48
N GLU A 103 -4.91 3.47 -24.07
CA GLU A 103 -5.10 3.79 -25.50
C GLU A 103 -6.42 4.51 -25.82
N ALA A 104 -6.31 5.58 -26.61
CA ALA A 104 -7.43 6.19 -27.32
C ALA A 104 -7.71 5.40 -28.61
N VAL A 105 -8.68 4.48 -28.58
CA VAL A 105 -9.23 3.89 -29.80
C VAL A 105 -10.11 4.91 -30.53
N ARG A 106 -9.57 5.46 -31.63
CA ARG A 106 -10.31 6.24 -32.62
C ARG A 106 -11.26 5.31 -33.37
N ASN A 107 -12.57 5.48 -33.19
CA ASN A 107 -13.57 4.83 -34.05
C ASN A 107 -13.53 5.41 -35.46
N GLY A 108 -13.27 4.56 -36.44
CA GLY A 108 -13.49 4.81 -37.86
C GLY A 108 -14.08 3.55 -38.48
N ASP A 109 -15.41 3.46 -38.50
CA ASP A 109 -16.15 2.59 -39.40
C ASP A 109 -16.04 3.13 -40.84
N PRO A 110 -15.91 2.27 -41.86
CA PRO A 110 -16.48 2.51 -43.17
C PRO A 110 -17.88 1.92 -43.32
#